data_AF-A0AAU6H9L5-F1
#
_entry.id   AF-A0AAU6H9L5-F1
#
_cell.length_a   1.000
_cell.length_b   1.000
_cell.length_c   1.000
_cell.angle_alpha   90.00
_cell.angle_beta   90.00
_cell.angle_gamma   90.00
#
_symmetry.space_group_name_H-M   'P 1'
#
loop_
_entity.id
_entity.type
_entity.pdbx_description
1 polymer ?
#
loop_
_entity_poly.entity_id
_entity_poly.type
_entity_poly.pdbx_seq_one_letter_code
_entity_poly.pdbx_strand_id
1 'polypeptide(L)'
;MLRFHFSAEDLARTRVAAAPHPLWEIASSLHRFQTPLGRGAYAHWYHPARERLREAGLEGVVRRVLLPLYPRASYFPDFLTPLEGTAGLEAGLDAILATPPDQVAAQLAALARVVRVPARLGRLTERKGRSELVDVLRAYHRTVIAPHEQWVRESLHTERLRLARHLLDGGTEGLLEGLGPTVRWRHPRLEVSAYPTDHDIRLEGRGLLLIPSYFCWKGPISLADPGLPPVLIYSLRHEVPTGPARTAAESVCSPSLQVLLGRARAAVLQAAAAGATTTEAARRAGVSPATATHHTTALRDAGLITSHRHGNTMIHTLTVLGATMLTRNPANPLQESSQGQGPR
;
A
#
# COMPACT_ATOMS: atom_id res chain seq x y z
N MET A 1 5.48 17.38 -9.71
CA MET A 1 5.17 16.32 -10.69
C MET A 1 6.44 15.58 -11.08
N LEU A 2 6.44 14.26 -10.99
CA LEU A 2 7.60 13.42 -11.37
C LEU A 2 7.41 12.90 -12.81
N ARG A 3 8.47 12.92 -13.62
CA ARG A 3 8.46 12.46 -15.01
C ARG A 3 9.67 11.57 -15.27
N PHE A 4 9.44 10.38 -15.83
CA PHE A 4 10.51 9.55 -16.38
C PHE A 4 10.49 9.64 -17.90
N HIS A 5 11.66 9.82 -18.51
CA HIS A 5 11.84 9.86 -19.97
C HIS A 5 12.46 8.54 -20.43
N PHE A 6 11.74 7.84 -21.30
CA PHE A 6 12.11 6.52 -21.81
C PHE A 6 12.73 6.61 -23.20
N SER A 7 13.77 5.82 -23.43
CA SER A 7 14.16 5.34 -24.75
C SER A 7 13.50 3.99 -25.06
N ALA A 8 13.62 3.50 -26.29
CA ALA A 8 13.18 2.15 -26.65
C ALA A 8 13.92 1.06 -25.85
N GLU A 9 15.19 1.26 -25.54
CA GLU A 9 15.97 0.34 -24.70
C GLU A 9 15.44 0.29 -23.26
N ASP A 10 14.99 1.44 -22.73
CA ASP A 10 14.42 1.51 -21.38
C ASP A 10 13.11 0.73 -21.26
N LEU A 11 12.29 0.75 -22.30
CA LEU A 11 11.06 -0.05 -22.36
C LEU A 11 11.38 -1.56 -22.30
N ALA A 12 12.43 -2.01 -22.99
CA ALA A 12 12.86 -3.41 -22.95
C ALA A 12 13.48 -3.81 -21.60
N ARG A 13 14.10 -2.85 -20.90
CA ARG A 13 14.75 -3.07 -19.59
C ARG A 13 13.83 -2.80 -18.39
N THR A 14 12.58 -2.40 -18.62
CA THR A 14 11.59 -2.18 -17.56
C THR A 14 11.21 -3.48 -16.89
N ARG A 15 11.23 -3.51 -15.55
CA ARG A 15 11.02 -4.72 -14.74
C ARG A 15 10.10 -4.44 -13.57
N VAL A 16 9.45 -5.49 -13.06
CA VAL A 16 8.68 -5.45 -11.82
C VAL A 16 9.42 -6.29 -10.78
N ALA A 17 9.63 -5.73 -9.58
CA ALA A 17 10.28 -6.40 -8.47
C ALA A 17 9.62 -7.76 -8.16
N ALA A 18 10.44 -8.80 -8.01
CA ALA A 18 9.97 -10.18 -7.80
C ALA A 18 9.44 -10.42 -6.39
N ALA A 19 9.94 -9.67 -5.41
CA ALA A 19 9.60 -9.77 -4.00
C ALA A 19 9.42 -8.37 -3.38
N PRO A 20 8.79 -8.25 -2.20
CA PRO A 20 8.64 -6.97 -1.52
C PRO A 20 10.00 -6.41 -1.14
N HIS A 21 10.23 -5.12 -1.36
CA HIS A 21 11.51 -4.51 -1.00
C HIS A 21 11.48 -4.07 0.48
N PRO A 22 12.20 -4.76 1.38
CA PRO A 22 12.00 -4.64 2.83
C PRO A 22 12.28 -3.23 3.36
N LEU A 23 13.32 -2.56 2.85
CA LEU A 23 13.65 -1.19 3.30
C LEU A 23 12.63 -0.14 2.82
N TRP A 24 12.00 -0.37 1.66
CA TRP A 24 10.91 0.49 1.17
C TRP A 24 9.61 0.23 1.95
N GLU A 25 9.36 -1.02 2.37
CA GLU A 25 8.25 -1.33 3.28
C GLU A 25 8.46 -0.70 4.66
N ILE A 26 9.70 -0.70 5.20
CA ILE A 26 10.03 0.01 6.45
C ILE A 26 9.78 1.52 6.30
N ALA A 27 10.30 2.14 5.23
CA ALA A 27 10.08 3.56 4.97
C ALA A 27 8.58 3.89 4.89
N SER A 28 7.84 3.11 4.11
CA SER A 28 6.41 3.30 3.88
C SER A 28 5.58 3.07 5.15
N SER A 29 5.91 2.06 5.96
CA SER A 29 5.24 1.78 7.23
C SER A 29 5.51 2.87 8.28
N LEU A 30 6.73 3.43 8.32
CA LEU A 30 7.05 4.60 9.15
C LEU A 30 6.24 5.84 8.71
N HIS A 31 6.01 6.03 7.41
CA HIS A 31 5.10 7.06 6.93
C HIS A 31 3.65 6.81 7.38
N ARG A 32 3.21 5.56 7.61
CA ARG A 32 1.87 5.27 8.17
C ARG A 32 1.72 5.74 9.61
N PHE A 33 2.77 5.70 10.42
CA PHE A 33 2.74 6.25 11.79
C PHE A 33 2.64 7.78 11.83
N GLN A 34 2.99 8.47 10.74
CA GLN A 34 3.06 9.92 10.68
C GLN A 34 1.81 10.60 10.13
N THR A 35 0.72 9.87 9.86
CA THR A 35 -0.52 10.50 9.40
C THR A 35 -1.76 9.69 9.75
N PRO A 36 -2.90 10.37 10.02
CA PRO A 36 -4.20 9.70 10.18
C PRO A 36 -4.85 9.32 8.84
N LEU A 37 -4.38 9.88 7.72
CA LEU A 37 -5.00 9.66 6.41
C LEU A 37 -4.82 8.21 5.94
N GLY A 38 -5.93 7.57 5.56
CA GLY A 38 -5.94 6.17 5.13
C GLY A 38 -5.73 5.18 6.28
N ARG A 39 -5.74 5.62 7.55
CA ARG A 39 -5.49 4.73 8.70
C ARG A 39 -6.49 3.57 8.79
N GLY A 40 -7.73 3.78 8.35
CA GLY A 40 -8.75 2.72 8.31
C GLY A 40 -8.33 1.52 7.44
N ALA A 41 -7.72 1.75 6.27
CA ALA A 41 -7.25 0.69 5.38
C ALA A 41 -6.10 -0.15 5.95
N TYR A 42 -5.42 0.37 6.99
CA TYR A 42 -4.30 -0.28 7.66
C TYR A 42 -4.58 -0.57 9.14
N ALA A 43 -5.83 -0.45 9.60
CA ALA A 43 -6.14 -0.54 11.03
C ALA A 43 -5.72 -1.89 11.64
N HIS A 44 -5.88 -2.97 10.88
CA HIS A 44 -5.48 -4.35 11.24
C HIS A 44 -3.98 -4.52 11.43
N TRP A 45 -3.17 -3.66 10.80
CA TRP A 45 -1.73 -3.61 11.00
C TRP A 45 -1.35 -2.56 12.05
N TYR A 46 -1.95 -1.37 11.97
CA TYR A 46 -1.55 -0.18 12.72
C TYR A 46 -1.69 -0.36 14.23
N HIS A 47 -2.81 -0.92 14.70
CA HIS A 47 -3.04 -1.10 16.13
C HIS A 47 -2.08 -2.17 16.72
N PRO A 48 -2.01 -3.40 16.17
CA PRO A 48 -1.06 -4.40 16.66
C PRO A 48 0.40 -3.97 16.52
N ALA A 49 0.77 -3.25 15.45
CA ALA A 49 2.13 -2.78 15.28
C ALA A 49 2.54 -1.77 16.36
N ARG A 50 1.63 -0.87 16.79
CA ARG A 50 1.90 0.04 17.90
C ARG A 50 2.05 -0.69 19.23
N GLU A 51 1.18 -1.66 19.50
CA GLU A 51 1.25 -2.49 20.70
C GLU A 51 2.57 -3.25 20.78
N ARG A 52 2.97 -3.92 19.69
CA ARG A 52 4.25 -4.64 19.61
C ARG A 52 5.46 -3.71 19.75
N LEU A 53 5.41 -2.49 19.20
CA LEU A 53 6.47 -1.50 19.39
C LEU A 53 6.63 -1.09 20.85
N ARG A 54 5.51 -0.96 21.57
CA ARG A 54 5.50 -0.64 23.01
C ARG A 54 6.06 -1.81 23.82
N GLU A 55 5.59 -3.02 23.56
CA GLU A 55 6.04 -4.25 24.24
C GLU A 55 7.52 -4.54 24.00
N ALA A 56 8.02 -4.27 22.79
CA ALA A 56 9.43 -4.41 22.46
C ALA A 56 10.31 -3.24 22.94
N GLY A 57 9.74 -2.21 23.59
CA GLY A 57 10.48 -1.03 24.04
C GLY A 57 11.02 -0.15 22.89
N LEU A 58 10.50 -0.30 21.67
CA LEU A 58 11.01 0.37 20.47
C LEU A 58 10.36 1.75 20.21
N GLU A 59 9.26 2.11 20.88
CA GLU A 59 8.58 3.40 20.65
C GLU A 59 9.51 4.60 20.77
N GLY A 60 10.39 4.60 21.77
CA GLY A 60 11.34 5.67 22.01
C GLY A 60 12.36 5.83 20.89
N VAL A 61 12.87 4.72 20.34
CA VAL A 61 13.86 4.73 19.26
C VAL A 61 13.20 5.03 17.92
N VAL A 62 12.01 4.50 17.65
CA VAL A 62 11.21 4.85 16.46
C VAL A 62 10.96 6.35 16.41
N ARG A 63 10.45 6.94 17.49
CA ARG A 63 10.11 8.38 17.54
C ARG A 63 11.33 9.28 17.38
N ARG A 64 12.45 8.93 17.99
CA ARG A 64 13.62 9.81 18.06
C ARG A 64 14.63 9.56 16.94
N VAL A 65 14.73 8.34 16.39
CA VAL A 65 15.71 7.95 15.36
C VAL A 65 15.03 7.75 14.01
N LEU A 66 14.08 6.81 13.91
CA LEU A 66 13.53 6.41 12.62
C LEU A 66 12.62 7.48 12.01
N LEU A 67 11.64 8.01 12.75
CA LEU A 67 10.73 9.02 12.17
C LEU A 67 11.44 10.27 11.65
N PRO A 68 12.49 10.80 12.32
CA PRO A 68 13.28 11.90 11.76
C PRO A 68 14.11 11.55 10.52
N LEU A 69 14.47 10.27 10.31
CA LEU A 69 15.20 9.79 9.13
C LEU A 69 14.29 9.48 7.94
N TYR A 70 13.03 9.11 8.22
CA TYR A 70 12.01 8.81 7.22
C TYR A 70 10.84 9.81 7.33
N PRO A 71 11.07 11.13 7.17
CA PRO A 71 10.00 12.10 7.27
C PRO A 71 9.03 11.99 6.10
N ARG A 72 7.76 12.28 6.34
CA ARG A 72 6.80 12.57 5.25
C ARG A 72 7.06 13.96 4.66
N ALA A 73 8.16 14.11 3.94
CA ALA A 73 8.63 15.35 3.33
C ALA A 73 8.96 15.17 1.85
N SER A 74 9.46 16.22 1.18
CA SER A 74 9.88 16.15 -0.22
C SER A 74 11.15 15.32 -0.45
N TYR A 75 11.88 14.98 0.62
CA TYR A 75 13.11 14.21 0.55
C TYR A 75 13.33 13.40 1.83
N PHE A 76 13.84 12.18 1.68
CA PHE A 76 14.53 11.43 2.71
C PHE A 76 15.77 10.73 2.09
N PRO A 77 16.81 10.38 2.87
CA PRO A 77 18.08 9.91 2.33
C PRO A 77 17.99 8.59 1.55
N ASP A 78 18.49 8.59 0.31
CA ASP A 78 18.49 7.42 -0.60
C ASP A 78 19.29 6.23 -0.05
N PHE A 79 20.34 6.49 0.76
CA PHE A 79 21.16 5.43 1.35
C PHE A 79 20.37 4.52 2.31
N LEU A 80 19.17 4.92 2.73
CA LEU A 80 18.27 4.13 3.58
C LEU A 80 17.44 3.12 2.79
N THR A 81 17.40 3.23 1.46
CA THR A 81 16.69 2.33 0.56
C THR A 81 17.57 1.88 -0.62
N PRO A 82 18.75 1.28 -0.35
CA PRO A 82 19.67 0.77 -1.36
C PRO A 82 19.00 -0.32 -2.22
N LEU A 83 19.39 -0.39 -3.49
CA LEU A 83 18.84 -1.33 -4.48
C LEU A 83 19.11 -2.79 -4.08
N GLU A 84 20.18 -3.05 -3.35
CA GLU A 84 20.57 -4.34 -2.77
C GLU A 84 19.45 -4.95 -1.92
N GLY A 85 18.54 -4.13 -1.39
CA GLY A 85 17.32 -4.61 -0.73
C GLY A 85 16.42 -5.48 -1.61
N THR A 86 16.56 -5.44 -2.94
CA THR A 86 15.90 -6.38 -3.86
C THR A 86 16.32 -7.83 -3.65
N ALA A 87 17.52 -8.07 -3.10
CA ALA A 87 18.01 -9.39 -2.71
C ALA A 87 17.60 -9.80 -1.27
N GLY A 88 16.90 -8.93 -0.54
CA GLY A 88 16.39 -9.19 0.80
C GLY A 88 16.87 -8.20 1.86
N LEU A 89 16.42 -8.39 3.10
CA LEU A 89 16.65 -7.44 4.19
C LEU A 89 18.14 -7.32 4.51
N GLU A 90 18.84 -8.43 4.73
CA GLU A 90 20.25 -8.41 5.14
C GLU A 90 21.15 -7.77 4.08
N ALA A 91 20.94 -8.07 2.79
CA ALA A 91 21.68 -7.42 1.70
C ALA A 91 21.49 -5.89 1.70
N GLY A 92 20.26 -5.41 1.93
CA GLY A 92 19.99 -3.98 2.07
C GLY A 92 20.63 -3.36 3.33
N LEU A 93 20.62 -4.07 4.46
CA LEU A 93 21.27 -3.61 5.70
C LEU A 93 22.80 -3.55 5.56
N ASP A 94 23.40 -4.52 4.89
CA ASP A 94 24.83 -4.53 4.58
C ASP A 94 25.22 -3.36 3.67
N ALA A 95 24.37 -3.04 2.69
CA ALA A 95 24.57 -1.87 1.84
C ALA A 95 24.49 -0.55 2.64
N ILE A 96 23.55 -0.41 3.58
CA ILE A 96 23.50 0.74 4.51
C ILE A 96 24.81 0.85 5.31
N LEU A 97 25.33 -0.27 5.83
CA LEU A 97 26.60 -0.29 6.56
C LEU A 97 27.79 0.15 5.70
N ALA A 98 27.79 -0.28 4.44
CA ALA A 98 28.84 -0.04 3.46
C ALA A 98 28.81 1.39 2.88
N THR A 99 27.73 2.15 3.05
CA THR A 99 27.63 3.51 2.50
C THR A 99 28.82 4.39 2.93
N PRO A 100 29.52 5.04 1.96
CA PRO A 100 30.60 5.98 2.24
C PRO A 100 30.19 7.11 3.21
N PRO A 101 31.02 7.45 4.23
CA PRO A 101 30.70 8.49 5.21
C PRO A 101 30.36 9.87 4.63
N ASP A 102 31.03 10.26 3.56
CA ASP A 102 30.84 11.49 2.81
C ASP A 102 29.49 11.52 2.10
N GLN A 103 29.08 10.40 1.49
CA GLN A 103 27.74 10.25 0.91
C GLN A 103 26.66 10.36 1.98
N VAL A 104 26.85 9.73 3.14
CA VAL A 104 25.91 9.85 4.28
C VAL A 104 25.83 11.29 4.77
N ALA A 105 26.97 11.98 4.92
CA ALA A 105 27.01 13.38 5.34
C ALA A 105 26.26 14.28 4.36
N ALA A 106 26.50 14.12 3.05
CA ALA A 106 25.84 14.89 2.00
C ALA A 106 24.32 14.67 2.00
N GLN A 107 23.87 13.42 2.11
CA GLN A 107 22.44 13.10 2.12
C GLN A 107 21.74 13.57 3.40
N LEU A 108 22.41 13.55 4.56
CA LEU A 108 21.87 14.13 5.80
C LEU A 108 21.83 15.66 5.76
N ALA A 109 22.81 16.31 5.12
CA ALA A 109 22.78 17.74 4.89
C ALA A 109 21.62 18.14 3.97
N ALA A 110 21.35 17.36 2.92
CA ALA A 110 20.16 17.54 2.09
C ALA A 110 18.86 17.37 2.88
N LEU A 111 18.78 16.38 3.77
CA LEU A 111 17.63 16.17 4.67
C LEU A 111 17.39 17.38 5.58
N ALA A 112 18.46 17.94 6.15
CA ALA A 112 18.40 19.09 7.04
C ALA A 112 17.88 20.37 6.37
N ARG A 113 17.86 20.44 5.04
CA ARG A 113 17.24 21.55 4.30
C ARG A 113 15.71 21.46 4.26
N VAL A 114 15.15 20.27 4.46
CA VAL A 114 13.70 20.03 4.32
C VAL A 114 13.04 19.82 5.68
N VAL A 115 13.74 19.22 6.64
CA VAL A 115 13.23 18.96 7.99
C VAL A 115 14.28 19.24 9.06
N ARG A 116 13.83 19.45 10.30
CA ARG A 116 14.74 19.55 11.45
C ARG A 116 15.31 18.17 11.78
N VAL A 117 16.59 17.96 11.46
CA VAL A 117 17.33 16.73 11.76
C VAL A 117 17.98 16.83 13.15
N PRO A 118 17.73 15.88 14.08
CA PRO A 118 18.43 15.84 15.37
C PRO A 118 19.94 15.69 15.20
N ALA A 119 20.74 16.52 15.88
CA ALA A 119 22.21 16.54 15.76
C ALA A 119 22.87 15.16 15.96
N ARG A 120 22.29 14.33 16.83
CA ARG A 120 22.75 12.95 17.08
C ARG A 120 22.75 12.04 15.84
N LEU A 121 21.98 12.36 14.80
CA LEU A 121 21.99 11.62 13.53
C LEU A 121 23.26 11.90 12.71
N GLY A 122 24.03 12.94 13.05
CA GLY A 122 25.37 13.15 12.49
C GLY A 122 26.31 11.96 12.74
N ARG A 123 26.09 11.17 13.80
CA ARG A 123 26.86 9.94 14.06
C ARG A 123 26.70 8.86 13.00
N LEU A 124 25.74 8.97 12.08
CA LEU A 124 25.59 8.03 10.97
C LEU A 124 26.72 8.15 9.94
N THR A 125 27.54 9.20 9.97
CA THR A 125 28.79 9.26 9.19
C THR A 125 29.81 8.23 9.69
N GLU A 126 29.73 7.86 10.97
CA GLU A 126 30.55 6.81 11.56
C GLU A 126 29.93 5.42 11.29
N ARG A 127 30.77 4.42 10.99
CA ARG A 127 30.32 3.04 10.80
C ARG A 127 29.57 2.50 12.03
N LYS A 128 30.01 2.85 13.25
CA LYS A 128 29.34 2.46 14.49
C LYS A 128 27.91 2.98 14.57
N GLY A 129 27.68 4.26 14.23
CA GLY A 129 26.34 4.84 14.19
C GLY A 129 25.44 4.16 13.16
N ARG A 130 25.98 3.75 12.00
CA ARG A 130 25.23 2.95 11.01
C ARG A 130 24.93 1.54 11.50
N SER A 131 25.83 0.91 12.24
CA SER A 131 25.58 -0.39 12.87
C SER A 131 24.41 -0.33 13.84
N GLU A 132 24.39 0.67 14.72
CA GLU A 132 23.28 0.89 15.65
C GLU A 132 21.96 1.13 14.89
N LEU A 133 21.99 1.88 13.78
CA LEU A 133 20.82 2.08 12.93
C LEU A 133 20.34 0.76 12.31
N VAL A 134 21.24 -0.05 11.75
CA VAL A 134 20.91 -1.35 11.15
C VAL A 134 20.26 -2.28 12.15
N ASP A 135 20.76 -2.34 13.39
CA ASP A 135 20.15 -3.14 14.45
C ASP A 135 18.72 -2.67 14.77
N VAL A 136 18.50 -1.35 14.79
CA VAL A 136 17.16 -0.77 14.97
C VAL A 136 16.24 -1.09 13.80
N LEU A 137 16.73 -1.03 12.56
CA LEU A 137 15.95 -1.39 11.36
C LEU A 137 15.57 -2.87 11.36
N ARG A 138 16.51 -3.76 11.71
CA ARG A 138 16.27 -5.20 11.85
C ARG A 138 15.23 -5.49 12.94
N ALA A 139 15.37 -4.85 14.10
CA ALA A 139 14.40 -4.97 15.19
C ALA A 139 13.01 -4.47 14.78
N TYR A 140 12.94 -3.28 14.15
CA TYR A 140 11.69 -2.72 13.64
C TYR A 140 11.02 -3.65 12.62
N HIS A 141 11.77 -4.15 11.63
CA HIS A 141 11.25 -5.07 10.64
C HIS A 141 10.64 -6.32 11.28
N ARG A 142 11.38 -6.97 12.20
CA ARG A 142 10.91 -8.15 12.92
C ARG A 142 9.64 -7.88 13.75
N THR A 143 9.53 -6.70 14.35
CA THR A 143 8.39 -6.35 15.22
C THR A 143 7.16 -5.92 14.44
N VAL A 144 7.34 -5.21 13.32
CA VAL A 144 6.27 -4.45 12.64
C VAL A 144 5.91 -5.01 11.27
N ILE A 145 6.88 -5.55 10.53
CA ILE A 145 6.69 -6.01 9.15
C ILE A 145 6.56 -7.53 9.10
N ALA A 146 7.49 -8.26 9.71
CA ALA A 146 7.54 -9.73 9.67
C ALA A 146 6.22 -10.42 10.08
N PRO A 147 5.46 -9.94 11.09
CA PRO A 147 4.17 -10.55 11.43
C PRO A 147 3.10 -10.47 10.33
N HIS A 148 3.29 -9.60 9.33
CA HIS A 148 2.38 -9.38 8.21
C HIS A 148 3.00 -9.78 6.86
N GLU A 149 4.17 -10.44 6.86
CA GLU A 149 4.94 -10.68 5.66
C GLU A 149 4.20 -11.56 4.64
N GLN A 150 3.48 -12.58 5.11
CA GLN A 150 2.65 -13.42 4.25
C GLN A 150 1.63 -12.58 3.48
N TRP A 151 0.94 -11.66 4.16
CA TRP A 151 -0.05 -10.77 3.54
C TRP A 151 0.58 -9.84 2.50
N VAL A 152 1.75 -9.28 2.83
CA VAL A 152 2.51 -8.44 1.90
C VAL A 152 2.91 -9.23 0.64
N ARG A 153 3.42 -10.45 0.80
CA ARG A 153 3.80 -11.32 -0.33
C ARG A 153 2.60 -11.72 -1.20
N GLU A 154 1.47 -12.08 -0.59
CA GLU A 154 0.24 -12.43 -1.32
C GLU A 154 -0.33 -11.24 -2.09
N SER A 155 -0.31 -10.05 -1.48
CA SER A 155 -0.75 -8.81 -2.13
C SER A 155 0.15 -8.46 -3.32
N LEU A 156 1.47 -8.61 -3.17
CA LEU A 156 2.43 -8.43 -4.27
C LEU A 156 2.22 -9.46 -5.39
N HIS A 157 2.00 -10.73 -5.05
CA HIS A 157 1.77 -11.78 -6.04
C HIS A 157 0.54 -11.48 -6.90
N THR A 158 -0.54 -11.04 -6.26
CA THR A 158 -1.78 -10.61 -6.94
C THR A 158 -1.52 -9.45 -7.90
N GLU A 159 -0.78 -8.44 -7.45
CA GLU A 159 -0.41 -7.30 -8.29
C GLU A 159 0.48 -7.71 -9.47
N ARG A 160 1.44 -8.61 -9.27
CA ARG A 160 2.30 -9.12 -10.34
C ARG A 160 1.50 -9.86 -11.41
N LEU A 161 0.51 -10.67 -11.01
CA LEU A 161 -0.40 -11.32 -11.97
C LEU A 161 -1.22 -10.31 -12.77
N ARG A 162 -1.70 -9.24 -12.10
CA ARG A 162 -2.42 -8.14 -12.76
C ARG A 162 -1.54 -7.43 -13.79
N LEU A 163 -0.31 -7.06 -13.42
CA LEU A 163 0.64 -6.43 -14.33
C LEU A 163 1.10 -7.36 -15.46
N ALA A 164 1.23 -8.66 -15.20
CA ALA A 164 1.55 -9.63 -16.24
C ALA A 164 0.46 -9.69 -17.32
N ARG A 165 -0.82 -9.61 -16.96
CA ARG A 165 -1.91 -9.50 -17.94
C ARG A 165 -1.79 -8.24 -18.79
N HIS A 166 -1.58 -7.08 -18.15
CA HIS A 166 -1.36 -5.82 -18.87
C HIS A 166 -0.16 -5.88 -19.84
N LEU A 167 0.92 -6.55 -19.43
CA LEU A 167 2.10 -6.78 -20.27
C LEU A 167 1.78 -7.69 -21.47
N LEU A 168 1.01 -8.77 -21.26
CA LEU A 168 0.63 -9.70 -22.32
C LEU A 168 -0.35 -9.07 -23.32
N ASP A 169 -1.28 -8.25 -22.84
CA ASP A 169 -2.32 -7.64 -23.67
C ASP A 169 -1.81 -6.42 -24.45
N GLY A 170 -0.88 -5.64 -23.88
CA GLY A 170 -0.47 -4.34 -24.42
C GLY A 170 1.04 -4.07 -24.40
N GLY A 171 1.88 -5.08 -24.17
CA GLY A 171 3.32 -4.91 -24.04
C GLY A 171 3.73 -4.03 -22.86
N THR A 172 4.94 -3.48 -22.89
CA THR A 172 5.44 -2.62 -21.81
C THR A 172 4.57 -1.38 -21.62
N GLU A 173 3.99 -0.84 -22.70
CA GLU A 173 3.08 0.32 -22.62
C GLU A 173 1.81 -0.03 -21.84
N GLY A 174 1.17 -1.16 -22.14
CA GLY A 174 0.01 -1.65 -21.38
C GLY A 174 0.34 -1.86 -19.90
N LEU A 175 1.53 -2.39 -19.59
CA LEU A 175 2.02 -2.52 -18.20
C LEU A 175 2.13 -1.15 -17.51
N LEU A 176 2.70 -0.14 -18.17
CA LEU A 176 2.88 1.21 -17.62
C LEU A 176 1.54 1.94 -17.44
N GLU A 177 0.62 1.80 -18.39
CA GLU A 177 -0.76 2.29 -18.29
C GLU A 177 -1.53 1.61 -17.15
N GLY A 178 -1.23 0.34 -16.88
CA GLY A 178 -1.84 -0.45 -15.82
C GLY A 178 -1.48 -0.02 -14.40
N LEU A 179 -0.49 0.85 -14.18
CA LEU A 179 0.05 1.13 -12.83
C LEU A 179 -0.93 1.81 -11.87
N GLY A 180 -1.86 2.64 -12.36
CA GLY A 180 -2.66 3.43 -11.42
C GLY A 180 -3.24 4.69 -12.04
N PRO A 181 -4.32 5.25 -11.48
CA PRO A 181 -4.84 6.55 -11.92
C PRO A 181 -3.88 7.72 -11.62
N THR A 182 -2.92 7.53 -10.72
CA THR A 182 -1.90 8.52 -10.33
C THR A 182 -0.66 8.50 -11.22
N VAL A 183 -0.57 7.52 -12.13
CA VAL A 183 0.52 7.32 -13.08
C VAL A 183 -0.07 7.38 -14.48
N ARG A 184 0.49 8.23 -15.35
CA ARG A 184 0.01 8.39 -16.72
C ARG A 184 1.15 8.11 -17.68
N TRP A 185 0.98 7.09 -18.50
CA TRP A 185 1.85 6.88 -19.65
C TRP A 185 1.44 7.83 -20.78
N ARG A 186 2.41 8.57 -21.31
CA ARG A 186 2.30 9.43 -22.48
C ARG A 186 3.62 9.35 -23.21
N HIS A 187 3.76 8.38 -24.11
CA HIS A 187 5.02 8.14 -24.82
C HIS A 187 5.71 9.47 -25.23
N PRO A 188 7.01 9.66 -24.93
CA PRO A 188 7.95 8.71 -24.30
C PRO A 188 8.06 8.86 -22.77
N ARG A 189 7.03 9.39 -22.10
CA ARG A 189 7.09 9.82 -20.70
C ARG A 189 6.11 9.07 -19.81
N LEU A 190 6.58 8.70 -18.62
CA LEU A 190 5.72 8.28 -17.52
C LEU A 190 5.58 9.43 -16.53
N GLU A 191 4.36 9.94 -16.35
CA GLU A 191 4.06 11.11 -15.53
C GLU A 191 3.35 10.72 -14.22
N VAL A 192 3.84 11.20 -13.09
CA VAL A 192 3.25 11.00 -11.76
C VAL A 192 2.80 12.36 -11.21
N SER A 193 1.48 12.59 -11.23
CA SER A 193 0.90 13.89 -10.91
C SER A 193 0.90 14.21 -9.41
N ALA A 194 0.89 13.20 -8.54
CA ALA A 194 0.81 13.35 -7.08
C ALA A 194 2.19 13.46 -6.38
N TYR A 195 3.22 13.97 -7.07
CA TYR A 195 4.58 14.07 -6.56
C TYR A 195 4.86 15.48 -5.99
N PRO A 196 5.49 15.60 -4.79
CA PRO A 196 5.60 16.87 -4.06
C PRO A 196 6.48 17.93 -4.74
N THR A 197 7.33 17.54 -5.69
CA THR A 197 8.26 18.44 -6.37
C THR A 197 8.24 18.14 -7.87
N ASP A 198 8.62 19.10 -8.71
CA ASP A 198 8.88 18.83 -10.12
C ASP A 198 10.24 18.15 -10.27
N HIS A 199 10.23 16.96 -10.87
CA HIS A 199 11.43 16.15 -11.02
C HIS A 199 11.38 15.38 -12.34
N ASP A 200 12.46 15.45 -13.10
CA ASP A 200 12.59 14.87 -14.43
C ASP A 200 13.79 13.92 -14.45
N ILE A 201 13.52 12.62 -14.65
CA ILE A 201 14.51 11.55 -14.64
C ILE A 201 14.65 11.02 -16.08
N ARG A 202 15.84 11.10 -16.65
CA ARG A 202 16.17 10.44 -17.92
C ARG A 202 16.72 9.05 -17.63
N LEU A 203 16.10 8.02 -18.20
CA LEU A 203 16.48 6.63 -17.91
C LEU A 203 17.79 6.23 -18.61
N GLU A 204 18.05 6.77 -19.81
CA GLU A 204 19.35 6.64 -20.50
C GLU A 204 19.80 5.19 -20.71
N GLY A 205 18.86 4.30 -21.06
CA GLY A 205 19.13 2.87 -21.29
C GLY A 205 19.26 2.05 -20.01
N ARG A 206 19.07 2.64 -18.81
CA ARG A 206 19.11 1.91 -17.53
C ARG A 206 17.82 1.12 -17.26
N GLY A 207 16.72 1.47 -17.92
CA GLY A 207 15.39 0.95 -17.64
C GLY A 207 14.79 1.46 -16.32
N LEU A 208 13.56 1.04 -16.02
CA LEU A 208 12.85 1.39 -14.78
C LEU A 208 12.49 0.12 -14.00
N LEU A 209 12.83 0.08 -12.70
CA LEU A 209 12.36 -0.95 -11.79
C LEU A 209 11.11 -0.48 -11.04
N LEU A 210 9.99 -1.15 -11.29
CA LEU A 210 8.73 -0.94 -10.60
C LEU A 210 8.70 -1.77 -9.32
N ILE A 211 8.53 -1.11 -8.18
CA ILE A 211 8.50 -1.73 -6.85
C ILE A 211 7.11 -1.52 -6.24
N PRO A 212 6.22 -2.51 -6.34
CA PRO A 212 4.94 -2.43 -5.66
C PRO A 212 5.17 -2.53 -4.14
N SER A 213 4.59 -1.62 -3.36
CA SER A 213 4.72 -1.61 -1.91
C SER A 213 3.35 -1.65 -1.22
N TYR A 214 3.24 -2.52 -0.21
CA TYR A 214 2.04 -2.68 0.59
C TYR A 214 1.79 -1.49 1.50
N PHE A 215 2.81 -0.97 2.20
CA PHE A 215 2.60 0.16 3.11
C PHE A 215 2.62 1.53 2.42
N CYS A 216 2.97 1.59 1.13
CA CYS A 216 2.97 2.82 0.36
C CYS A 216 1.53 3.35 0.21
N TRP A 217 1.34 4.65 0.44
CA TRP A 217 0.00 5.28 0.42
C TRP A 217 0.02 6.64 -0.28
N LYS A 218 -1.09 6.97 -0.95
CA LYS A 218 -1.35 8.11 -1.84
C LYS A 218 -0.64 8.08 -3.19
N GLY A 219 0.69 8.15 -3.21
CA GLY A 219 1.43 8.51 -4.41
C GLY A 219 2.69 7.69 -4.59
N PRO A 220 3.08 7.38 -5.83
CA PRO A 220 4.38 6.78 -6.12
C PRO A 220 5.55 7.63 -5.61
N ILE A 221 6.64 6.96 -5.24
CA ILE A 221 7.88 7.53 -4.71
C ILE A 221 9.04 7.05 -5.59
N SER A 222 10.08 7.85 -5.76
CA SER A 222 11.33 7.46 -6.41
C SER A 222 12.52 7.86 -5.55
N LEU A 223 13.72 7.42 -5.92
CA LEU A 223 14.96 7.90 -5.34
C LEU A 223 15.15 9.38 -5.71
N ALA A 224 15.81 10.13 -4.84
CA ALA A 224 16.07 11.54 -5.05
C ALA A 224 17.27 11.78 -5.98
N ASP A 225 18.28 10.91 -5.93
CA ASP A 225 19.42 10.94 -6.84
C ASP A 225 19.08 10.29 -8.20
N PRO A 226 19.02 11.07 -9.30
CA PRO A 226 18.72 10.54 -10.63
C PRO A 226 19.86 9.71 -11.24
N GLY A 227 21.06 9.73 -10.64
CA GLY A 227 22.20 8.90 -11.04
C GLY A 227 22.10 7.46 -10.56
N LEU A 228 21.30 7.19 -9.53
CA LEU A 228 21.04 5.83 -9.05
C LEU A 228 20.17 5.04 -10.04
N PRO A 229 20.21 3.70 -10.01
CA PRO A 229 19.32 2.86 -10.81
C PRO A 229 17.85 3.30 -10.65
N PRO A 230 17.15 3.67 -11.75
CA PRO A 230 15.83 4.25 -11.64
C PRO A 230 14.81 3.28 -11.06
N VAL A 231 14.12 3.71 -10.00
CA VAL A 231 13.05 2.94 -9.36
C VAL A 231 11.77 3.77 -9.25
N LEU A 232 10.61 3.10 -9.34
CA LEU A 232 9.32 3.69 -9.01
C LEU A 232 8.60 2.80 -8.02
N ILE A 233 8.52 3.28 -6.79
CA ILE A 233 7.78 2.66 -5.71
C ILE A 233 6.34 3.13 -5.83
N TYR A 234 5.38 2.22 -5.79
CA TYR A 234 3.98 2.62 -5.89
C TYR A 234 3.10 1.79 -4.96
N SER A 235 1.98 2.39 -4.56
CA SER A 235 1.01 1.71 -3.70
C SER A 235 0.46 0.50 -4.43
N LEU A 236 0.50 -0.66 -3.78
CA LEU A 236 -0.41 -1.74 -4.13
C LEU A 236 -1.83 -1.17 -4.13
N ARG A 237 -2.61 -1.48 -5.17
CA ARG A 237 -4.03 -1.15 -5.15
C ARG A 237 -4.62 -1.92 -3.98
N HIS A 238 -4.96 -1.21 -2.93
CA HIS A 238 -5.83 -1.73 -1.89
C HIS A 238 -7.21 -1.76 -2.50
N GLU A 239 -7.45 -2.73 -3.37
CA GLU A 239 -8.80 -3.08 -3.72
C GLU A 239 -9.46 -3.56 -2.43
N VAL A 240 -10.29 -2.71 -1.83
CA VAL A 240 -11.65 -3.19 -1.62
C VAL A 240 -12.13 -3.42 -3.04
N PRO A 241 -12.39 -4.66 -3.50
CA PRO A 241 -12.76 -4.88 -4.88
C PRO A 241 -14.07 -4.14 -5.13
N THR A 242 -13.89 -2.98 -5.74
CA THR A 242 -14.91 -2.30 -6.51
C THR A 242 -14.54 -2.75 -7.91
N GLY A 243 -15.30 -3.74 -8.41
CA GLY A 243 -15.21 -4.14 -9.80
C GLY A 243 -15.36 -2.94 -10.74
N PRO A 244 -15.11 -3.13 -12.05
CA PRO A 244 -15.12 -2.04 -13.01
C PRO A 244 -16.44 -1.28 -12.89
N ALA A 245 -16.34 0.05 -12.98
CA ALA A 245 -17.44 0.99 -12.84
C ALA A 245 -18.68 0.53 -13.62
N ARG A 246 -19.55 -0.23 -12.96
CA ARG A 246 -20.94 -0.39 -13.37
C ARG A 246 -21.60 0.92 -13.00
N THR A 247 -21.99 1.64 -14.04
CA THR A 247 -22.92 2.76 -14.04
C THR A 247 -23.93 2.64 -12.90
N ALA A 248 -24.21 3.77 -12.25
CA ALA A 248 -25.17 3.94 -11.17
C ALA A 248 -26.59 3.53 -11.60
N ALA A 249 -26.83 2.23 -11.65
CA ALA A 249 -28.11 1.55 -11.69
C ALA A 249 -27.77 0.09 -11.34
N GLU A 250 -28.24 -0.38 -10.19
CA GLU A 250 -28.19 -1.77 -9.76
C GLU A 250 -26.80 -2.30 -9.32
N SER A 251 -26.32 -1.84 -8.16
CA SER A 251 -25.43 -2.64 -7.31
C SER A 251 -26.26 -3.69 -6.57
N VAL A 252 -26.68 -4.74 -7.28
CA VAL A 252 -27.37 -5.86 -6.63
C VAL A 252 -26.32 -6.63 -5.83
N CYS A 253 -26.52 -6.65 -4.51
CA CYS A 253 -25.81 -7.52 -3.57
C CYS A 253 -25.61 -8.91 -4.18
N SER A 254 -24.42 -9.51 -4.06
CA SER A 254 -24.16 -10.86 -4.57
C SER A 254 -25.30 -11.83 -4.16
N PRO A 255 -26.02 -12.47 -5.10
CA PRO A 255 -27.23 -13.24 -4.80
C PRO A 255 -27.01 -14.33 -3.74
N SER A 256 -25.86 -15.00 -3.81
CA SER A 256 -25.42 -16.03 -2.86
C SER A 256 -25.19 -15.50 -1.44
N LEU A 257 -24.74 -14.26 -1.28
CA LEU A 257 -24.58 -13.64 0.04
C LEU A 257 -25.94 -13.23 0.64
N GLN A 258 -26.89 -12.82 -0.21
CA GLN A 258 -28.27 -12.57 0.22
C GLN A 258 -28.97 -13.85 0.68
N VAL A 259 -28.72 -14.98 0.01
CA VAL A 259 -29.24 -16.29 0.43
C VAL A 259 -28.69 -16.69 1.80
N LEU A 260 -27.40 -16.46 2.05
CA LEU A 260 -26.76 -16.86 3.31
C LEU A 260 -27.12 -15.96 4.50
N LEU A 261 -27.13 -14.64 4.30
CA LEU A 261 -27.26 -13.66 5.40
C LEU A 261 -28.63 -12.98 5.45
N GLY A 262 -29.41 -13.07 4.37
CA GLY A 262 -30.55 -12.22 4.11
C GLY A 262 -30.15 -10.88 3.49
N ARG A 263 -31.04 -10.31 2.67
CA ARG A 263 -30.82 -9.08 1.89
C ARG A 263 -30.34 -7.90 2.74
N ALA A 264 -31.00 -7.66 3.87
CA ALA A 264 -30.67 -6.52 4.73
C ALA A 264 -29.30 -6.66 5.40
N ARG A 265 -28.94 -7.84 5.91
CA ARG A 265 -27.61 -8.07 6.52
C ARG A 265 -26.49 -8.02 5.47
N ALA A 266 -26.72 -8.57 4.28
CA ALA A 266 -25.78 -8.48 3.16
C ALA A 266 -25.52 -7.01 2.77
N ALA A 267 -26.58 -6.19 2.69
CA ALA A 267 -26.46 -4.76 2.39
C ALA A 267 -25.73 -3.98 3.50
N VAL A 268 -25.99 -4.29 4.78
CA VAL A 268 -25.26 -3.69 5.92
C VAL A 268 -23.77 -4.09 5.90
N LEU A 269 -23.47 -5.36 5.60
CA LEU A 269 -22.09 -5.83 5.49
C LEU A 269 -21.34 -5.12 4.35
N GLN A 270 -21.96 -4.96 3.18
CA GLN A 270 -21.40 -4.18 2.09
C GLN A 270 -21.22 -2.71 2.45
N ALA A 271 -22.18 -2.10 3.16
CA ALA A 271 -22.06 -0.72 3.61
C ALA A 271 -20.82 -0.52 4.50
N ALA A 272 -20.53 -1.49 5.37
CA ALA A 272 -19.37 -1.48 6.26
C ALA A 272 -18.03 -1.62 5.53
N ALA A 273 -18.01 -2.03 4.26
CA ALA A 273 -16.80 -2.11 3.44
C ALA A 273 -16.12 -0.74 3.24
N ALA A 274 -16.93 0.32 3.14
CA ALA A 274 -16.46 1.69 3.01
C ALA A 274 -16.32 2.42 4.37
N GLY A 275 -16.65 1.75 5.48
CA GLY A 275 -16.97 2.40 6.75
C GLY A 275 -18.33 3.08 6.68
N ALA A 276 -19.28 2.64 7.52
CA ALA A 276 -20.64 3.19 7.52
C ALA A 276 -21.11 3.47 8.94
N THR A 277 -21.80 4.58 9.12
CA THR A 277 -22.58 4.84 10.33
C THR A 277 -23.84 3.96 10.35
N THR A 278 -24.46 3.78 11.52
CA THR A 278 -25.72 3.03 11.63
C THR A 278 -26.82 3.61 10.73
N THR A 279 -26.87 4.94 10.59
CA THR A 279 -27.82 5.65 9.73
C THR A 279 -27.54 5.41 8.24
N GLU A 280 -26.28 5.41 7.83
CA GLU A 280 -25.90 5.11 6.44
C GLU A 280 -26.14 3.63 6.08
N ALA A 281 -25.92 2.73 7.05
CA ALA A 281 -26.24 1.31 6.90
C ALA A 281 -27.76 1.09 6.77
N ALA A 282 -28.56 1.79 7.57
CA ALA A 282 -30.04 1.77 7.47
C ALA A 282 -30.52 2.20 6.08
N ARG A 283 -29.99 3.34 5.58
CA ARG A 283 -30.33 3.86 4.25
C ARG A 283 -29.95 2.89 3.15
N ARG A 284 -28.75 2.29 3.20
CA ARG A 284 -28.29 1.34 2.17
C ARG A 284 -29.05 0.02 2.19
N ALA A 285 -29.50 -0.43 3.35
CA ALA A 285 -30.27 -1.67 3.49
C ALA A 285 -31.79 -1.47 3.29
N GLY A 286 -32.27 -0.22 3.19
CA GLY A 286 -33.70 0.09 3.06
C GLY A 286 -34.50 -0.25 4.33
N VAL A 287 -33.89 -0.11 5.51
CA VAL A 287 -34.49 -0.47 6.81
C VAL A 287 -34.46 0.70 7.79
N SER A 288 -35.19 0.58 8.90
CA SER A 288 -35.17 1.59 9.97
C SER A 288 -33.82 1.60 10.72
N PRO A 289 -33.45 2.72 11.39
CA PRO A 289 -32.24 2.78 12.23
C PRO A 289 -32.20 1.74 13.35
N ALA A 290 -33.37 1.40 13.94
CA ALA A 290 -33.47 0.36 14.96
C ALA A 290 -33.12 -1.02 14.37
N THR A 291 -33.66 -1.35 13.20
CA THR A 291 -33.36 -2.58 12.48
C THR A 291 -31.89 -2.65 12.03
N ALA A 292 -31.31 -1.53 11.59
CA ALA A 292 -29.89 -1.44 11.25
C ALA A 292 -28.98 -1.66 12.47
N THR A 293 -29.35 -1.12 13.64
CA THR A 293 -28.66 -1.41 14.91
C THR A 293 -28.67 -2.91 15.19
N HIS A 294 -29.83 -3.56 15.05
CA HIS A 294 -29.93 -5.01 15.25
C HIS A 294 -29.04 -5.80 14.27
N HIS A 295 -29.04 -5.44 12.98
CA HIS A 295 -28.17 -6.10 11.99
C HIS A 295 -26.68 -5.87 12.24
N THR A 296 -26.28 -4.67 12.59
CA THR A 296 -24.88 -4.37 12.92
C THR A 296 -24.43 -5.10 14.19
N THR A 297 -25.31 -5.30 15.17
CA THR A 297 -25.00 -6.15 16.33
C THR A 297 -24.85 -7.61 15.94
N ALA A 298 -25.79 -8.20 15.20
CA ALA A 298 -25.67 -9.58 14.76
C ALA A 298 -24.40 -9.85 13.92
N LEU A 299 -24.05 -8.93 13.01
CA LEU A 299 -22.83 -9.04 12.20
C LEU A 299 -21.56 -8.84 13.05
N ARG A 300 -21.62 -8.05 14.12
CA ARG A 300 -20.50 -7.86 15.06
C ARG A 300 -20.29 -9.10 15.92
N ASP A 301 -21.37 -9.68 16.44
CA ASP A 301 -21.34 -10.90 17.26
C ASP A 301 -20.85 -12.11 16.44
N ALA A 302 -21.18 -12.13 15.15
CA ALA A 302 -20.65 -13.10 14.18
C ALA A 302 -19.20 -12.82 13.74
N GLY A 303 -18.57 -11.75 14.26
CA GLY A 303 -17.20 -11.38 13.92
C GLY A 303 -16.99 -10.90 12.49
N LEU A 304 -18.04 -10.48 11.76
CA LEU A 304 -17.99 -10.00 10.37
C LEU A 304 -17.73 -8.49 10.28
N ILE A 305 -18.14 -7.73 11.30
CA ILE A 305 -17.85 -6.30 11.41
C ILE A 305 -17.31 -5.95 12.80
N THR A 306 -16.59 -4.84 12.89
CA THR A 306 -16.24 -4.18 14.14
C THR A 306 -16.89 -2.80 14.18
N SER A 307 -17.04 -2.22 15.37
CA SER A 307 -17.66 -0.91 15.56
C SER A 307 -16.82 -0.06 16.49
N HIS A 308 -16.58 1.19 16.09
CA HIS A 308 -15.83 2.15 16.88
C HIS A 308 -16.54 3.49 16.93
N ARG A 309 -16.48 4.15 18.09
CA ARG A 309 -17.11 5.46 18.29
C ARG A 309 -16.18 6.56 17.78
N HIS A 310 -16.68 7.40 16.91
CA HIS A 310 -16.00 8.60 16.41
C HIS A 310 -16.86 9.83 16.73
N GLY A 311 -16.45 10.59 17.75
CA GLY A 311 -17.27 11.68 18.31
C GLY A 311 -18.61 11.15 18.82
N ASN A 312 -19.71 11.70 18.30
CA ASN A 312 -21.08 11.30 18.66
C ASN A 312 -21.65 10.19 17.77
N THR A 313 -20.85 9.58 16.89
CA THR A 313 -21.33 8.63 15.89
C THR A 313 -20.61 7.28 15.99
N MET A 314 -21.34 6.18 15.80
CA MET A 314 -20.78 4.83 15.72
C MET A 314 -20.46 4.50 14.26
N ILE A 315 -19.22 4.11 13.96
CA ILE A 315 -18.79 3.69 12.63
C ILE A 315 -18.58 2.17 12.64
N HIS A 316 -19.17 1.49 11.66
CA HIS A 316 -19.07 0.06 11.42
C HIS A 316 -18.12 -0.21 10.25
N THR A 317 -17.14 -1.08 10.45
CA THR A 317 -16.14 -1.48 9.44
C THR A 317 -16.02 -2.98 9.38
N LEU A 318 -15.64 -3.54 8.23
CA LEU A 318 -15.42 -4.98 8.09
C LEU A 318 -14.30 -5.49 8.99
N THR A 319 -14.45 -6.72 9.46
CA THR A 319 -13.32 -7.55 9.89
C THR A 319 -12.72 -8.27 8.68
N VAL A 320 -11.61 -8.99 8.89
CA VAL A 320 -11.02 -9.87 7.86
C VAL A 320 -12.02 -10.94 7.39
N LEU A 321 -12.79 -11.53 8.32
CA LEU A 321 -13.81 -12.51 7.98
C LEU A 321 -14.92 -11.88 7.11
N GLY A 322 -15.37 -10.67 7.45
CA GLY A 322 -16.36 -9.92 6.66
C GLY A 322 -15.86 -9.55 5.26
N ALA A 323 -14.62 -9.08 5.15
CA ALA A 323 -13.99 -8.78 3.86
C ALA A 323 -13.80 -10.05 3.00
N THR A 324 -13.45 -11.17 3.62
CA THR A 324 -13.30 -12.46 2.94
C THR A 324 -14.64 -12.99 2.44
N MET A 325 -15.72 -12.81 3.21
CA MET A 325 -17.09 -13.15 2.77
C MET A 325 -17.56 -12.33 1.56
N LEU A 326 -17.21 -11.05 1.51
CA LEU A 326 -17.56 -10.21 0.36
C LEU A 326 -16.74 -10.54 -0.89
N THR A 327 -15.47 -10.94 -0.73
CA THR A 327 -14.54 -11.21 -1.84
C THR A 327 -14.66 -12.61 -2.42
N ARG A 328 -14.97 -13.63 -1.61
CA ARG A 328 -15.19 -15.01 -2.08
C ARG A 328 -16.54 -15.24 -2.74
N ASN A 329 -17.40 -14.23 -2.76
CA ASN A 329 -18.74 -14.31 -3.30
C ASN A 329 -19.00 -13.22 -4.36
N PRO A 330 -18.14 -13.05 -5.39
CA PRO A 330 -18.49 -12.21 -6.51
C PRO A 330 -19.74 -12.80 -7.17
N ALA A 331 -20.65 -11.94 -7.63
CA ALA A 331 -21.87 -12.37 -8.31
C ALA A 331 -21.47 -13.31 -9.47
N ASN A 332 -21.75 -14.60 -9.33
CA ASN A 332 -21.38 -15.61 -10.32
C ASN A 332 -22.24 -15.38 -11.58
N PRO A 333 -21.66 -15.11 -12.77
CA PRO A 333 -22.41 -15.15 -14.00
C PRO A 333 -22.48 -16.61 -14.46
N LEU A 334 -23.36 -17.38 -13.84
CA LEU A 334 -23.81 -18.65 -14.41
C LEU A 334 -25.24 -18.48 -14.88
N GLN A 335 -25.39 -18.16 -16.17
CA GLN A 335 -26.35 -18.77 -17.11
C GLN A 335 -26.24 -18.07 -18.46
N GLU A 336 -25.83 -18.80 -19.50
CA GLU A 336 -26.51 -18.85 -20.80
C GLU A 336 -25.71 -19.72 -21.80
N SER A 337 -25.97 -21.03 -21.79
CA SER A 337 -25.86 -21.86 -22.99
C SER A 337 -26.52 -23.21 -22.73
N SER A 338 -27.83 -23.24 -22.89
CA SER A 338 -28.59 -24.38 -23.43
C SER A 338 -29.98 -23.87 -23.76
N GLN A 339 -30.07 -23.15 -24.88
CA GLN A 339 -31.34 -22.96 -25.57
C GLN A 339 -31.93 -24.34 -25.86
N GLY A 340 -33.22 -24.47 -25.53
CA GLY A 340 -34.02 -25.62 -25.87
C GLY A 340 -34.03 -25.85 -27.37
N GLN A 341 -33.70 -27.08 -27.76
CA GLN A 341 -34.25 -27.68 -28.97
C GLN A 341 -35.56 -28.36 -28.55
N GLY A 342 -36.66 -27.62 -28.70
CA GLY A 342 -38.02 -28.17 -28.76
C GLY A 342 -38.35 -28.63 -30.19
N PRO A 343 -39.48 -29.32 -30.39
CA PRO A 343 -39.49 -30.65 -30.99
C PRO A 343 -39.92 -30.67 -32.47
N ARG A 344 -39.45 -31.70 -33.19
CA ARG A 344 -40.25 -32.55 -34.09
C ARG A 344 -39.48 -33.82 -34.43
#